data_AF-A0A8C6ZTQ8-F1
#
_entry.id   AF-A0A8C6ZTQ8-F1
#
_cell.length_a   1.000
_cell.length_b   1.000
_cell.length_c   1.000
_cell.angle_alpha   90.00
_cell.angle_beta   90.00
_cell.angle_gamma   90.00
#
_symmetry.space_group_name_H-M   'P 1'
#
loop_
_entity.id
_entity.type
_entity.pdbx_description
1 polymer ?
#
loop_
_entity_poly.entity_id
_entity_poly.type
_entity_poly.pdbx_seq_one_letter_code
_entity_poly.pdbx_strand_id
1 'polypeptide(L)'
;MSMATETWENKPSNERRTERKESVLEFVNTEASYGEDLRIIKEEFYLPMQAAGLLSQEQLLGVFSNIQELIDLNENFLEILQEEIDRAFDQVQMLVFSVGLD
;
A
#
# COMPACT_ATOMS: atom_id res chain seq x y z
N MET A 1 -36.72 22.91 10.60
CA MET A 1 -35.28 22.62 10.79
C MET A 1 -35.01 21.33 10.04
N SER A 2 -34.54 21.42 8.79
CA SER A 2 -34.33 20.25 7.93
C SER A 2 -32.88 19.79 8.09
N MET A 3 -32.68 18.61 8.68
CA MET A 3 -31.40 17.90 8.57
C MET A 3 -31.31 17.42 7.13
N ALA A 4 -30.52 18.09 6.30
CA ALA A 4 -30.13 17.54 5.02
C ALA A 4 -29.36 16.24 5.32
N THR A 5 -29.95 15.11 4.97
CA THR A 5 -29.25 13.84 4.89
C THR A 5 -28.14 14.02 3.86
N GLU A 6 -26.91 14.11 4.32
CA GLU A 6 -25.73 14.18 3.47
C GLU A 6 -25.63 12.84 2.73
N THR A 7 -26.19 12.81 1.53
CA THR A 7 -26.07 11.68 0.60
C THR A 7 -24.78 11.87 -0.17
N TRP A 8 -23.97 10.82 -0.28
CA TRP A 8 -22.68 10.77 -1.02
C TRP A 8 -22.77 11.33 -2.45
N GLU A 9 -23.97 11.40 -3.01
CA GLU A 9 -24.34 12.00 -4.29
C GLU A 9 -23.97 13.50 -4.39
N ASN A 10 -24.04 14.26 -3.30
CA ASN A 10 -23.95 15.73 -3.30
C ASN A 10 -22.57 16.31 -2.98
N LYS A 11 -21.55 15.46 -2.80
CA LYS A 11 -20.21 15.93 -2.47
C LYS A 11 -19.58 16.69 -3.66
N PRO A 12 -19.04 17.90 -3.48
CA PRO A 12 -18.42 18.64 -4.58
C PRO A 12 -17.26 17.83 -5.19
N SER A 13 -17.09 17.90 -6.51
CA SER A 13 -16.18 17.05 -7.27
C SER A 13 -14.71 17.16 -6.83
N ASN A 14 -14.31 18.31 -6.28
CA ASN A 14 -12.97 18.51 -5.73
C ASN A 14 -12.74 17.68 -4.47
N GLU A 15 -13.69 17.68 -3.54
CA GLU A 15 -13.60 16.90 -2.30
C GLU A 15 -13.58 15.39 -2.58
N ARG A 16 -14.36 14.91 -3.57
CA ARG A 16 -14.31 13.50 -4.01
C ARG A 16 -12.95 13.11 -4.62
N ARG A 17 -12.29 14.04 -5.32
CA ARG A 17 -10.95 13.81 -5.89
C ARG A 17 -9.88 13.76 -4.79
N THR A 18 -9.97 14.64 -3.79
CA THR A 18 -9.08 14.65 -2.63
C THR A 18 -9.23 13.39 -1.81
N GLU A 19 -10.45 12.99 -1.44
CA GLU A 19 -10.67 11.74 -0.69
C GLU A 19 -10.14 10.52 -1.42
N ARG A 20 -10.41 10.41 -2.73
CA ARG A 20 -9.89 9.28 -3.51
C ARG A 20 -8.36 9.24 -3.49
N LYS A 21 -7.70 10.40 -3.57
CA LYS A 21 -6.24 10.49 -3.49
C LYS A 21 -5.74 10.08 -2.10
N GLU A 22 -6.39 10.54 -1.04
CA GLU A 22 -6.04 10.21 0.34
C GLU A 22 -6.21 8.71 0.61
N SER A 23 -7.32 8.10 0.20
CA SER A 23 -7.54 6.66 0.37
C SER A 23 -6.53 5.80 -0.41
N VAL A 24 -6.13 6.23 -1.61
CA VAL A 24 -5.10 5.53 -2.39
C VAL A 24 -3.73 5.65 -1.71
N LEU A 25 -3.36 6.83 -1.22
CA LEU A 25 -2.10 7.03 -0.50
C LEU A 25 -2.08 6.26 0.82
N GLU A 26 -3.18 6.26 1.57
CA GLU A 26 -3.34 5.45 2.78
C GLU A 26 -3.13 3.98 2.47
N PHE A 27 -3.79 3.46 1.43
CA PHE A 27 -3.66 2.08 1.00
C PHE A 27 -2.19 1.69 0.73
N VAL A 28 -1.47 2.50 -0.05
CA VAL A 28 -0.03 2.27 -0.32
C VAL A 28 0.80 2.32 0.97
N ASN A 29 0.54 3.27 1.86
CA ASN A 29 1.26 3.37 3.12
C ASN A 29 1.00 2.14 4.01
N THR A 30 -0.23 1.65 4.07
CA THR A 30 -0.56 0.43 4.83
C THR A 30 0.11 -0.80 4.23
N GLU A 31 0.18 -0.89 2.91
CA GLU A 31 0.84 -2.00 2.21
C GLU A 31 2.36 -1.96 2.40
N ALA A 32 2.97 -0.78 2.43
CA ALA A 32 4.39 -0.59 2.72
C ALA A 32 4.73 -0.98 4.17
N SER A 33 3.87 -0.60 5.10
CA SER A 33 4.02 -0.97 6.52
C SER A 33 3.89 -2.49 6.70
N TYR A 34 2.97 -3.13 5.97
CA TYR A 34 2.83 -4.59 5.98
C TYR A 34 4.09 -5.30 5.46
N GLY A 35 4.70 -4.81 4.38
CA GLY A 35 5.98 -5.34 3.87
C GLY A 35 7.13 -5.22 4.87
N GLU A 36 7.20 -4.10 5.59
CA GLU A 36 8.17 -3.91 6.67
C GLU A 36 7.93 -4.89 7.81
N ASP A 37 6.68 -5.09 8.25
CA ASP A 37 6.33 -6.05 9.29
C ASP A 37 6.74 -7.48 8.89
N LEU A 38 6.54 -7.88 7.63
CA LEU A 38 6.99 -9.17 7.11
C LEU A 38 8.52 -9.32 7.17
N ARG A 39 9.26 -8.26 6.82
CA ARG A 39 10.74 -8.26 6.91
C ARG A 39 11.20 -8.37 8.35
N ILE A 40 10.59 -7.63 9.28
CA ILE A 40 10.87 -7.74 10.72
C ILE A 40 10.60 -9.16 11.23
N ILE A 41 9.45 -9.76 10.88
CA ILE A 41 9.13 -11.14 11.27
C ILE A 41 10.21 -12.11 10.78
N LYS A 42 10.66 -11.95 9.53
CA LYS A 42 11.69 -12.81 8.96
C LYS A 42 13.07 -12.61 9.64
N GLU A 43 13.48 -11.36 9.83
CA GLU A 43 14.82 -11.01 10.30
C GLU A 43 14.99 -11.21 11.80
N GLU A 44 13.97 -10.88 12.59
CA GLU A 44 14.06 -10.90 14.06
C GLU A 44 13.54 -12.21 14.67
N PHE A 45 12.77 -13.01 13.91
CA PHE A 45 12.19 -14.26 14.43
C PHE A 45 12.55 -15.48 13.59
N TYR A 46 12.24 -15.51 12.28
CA TYR A 46 12.49 -16.69 11.46
C TYR A 46 13.98 -17.05 11.38
N LEU A 47 14.83 -16.12 10.97
CA LEU A 47 16.27 -16.36 10.78
C LEU A 47 16.98 -16.69 12.11
N PRO A 48 16.73 -15.99 13.23
CA PRO A 48 17.33 -16.31 14.51
C PRO A 48 16.89 -17.69 15.04
N MET A 49 15.60 -18.05 14.91
CA MET A 49 15.11 -19.36 15.33
C MET A 49 15.69 -20.49 14.49
N GLN A 50 15.86 -20.28 13.19
CA GLN A 50 16.51 -21.22 12.29
C GLN A 50 17.99 -21.39 12.64
N ALA A 51 18.73 -20.29 12.81
CA ALA A 51 20.16 -20.31 13.12
C ALA A 51 20.46 -20.96 14.48
N ALA A 52 19.59 -20.73 15.47
CA ALA A 52 19.68 -21.36 16.79
C ALA A 52 19.18 -22.81 16.81
N GLY A 53 18.56 -23.30 15.73
CA GLY A 53 18.01 -24.65 15.64
C GLY A 53 16.88 -24.90 16.65
N LEU A 54 16.12 -23.87 17.01
CA LEU A 54 15.06 -23.95 18.03
C LEU A 54 13.84 -24.74 17.56
N LEU A 55 13.62 -24.77 16.24
CA LEU A 55 12.50 -25.43 15.58
C LEU A 55 13.00 -26.22 14.37
N SER A 56 12.33 -27.33 14.05
CA SER A 56 12.57 -28.02 12.79
C SER A 56 12.14 -27.15 11.60
N GLN A 57 12.66 -27.45 10.41
CA GLN A 57 12.25 -26.73 9.19
C GLN A 57 10.73 -26.81 8.96
N GLU A 58 10.10 -27.96 9.26
CA GLU A 58 8.65 -28.15 9.15
C GLU A 58 7.88 -27.25 10.13
N GLN A 59 8.35 -27.14 11.37
CA GLN A 59 7.75 -26.25 12.38
C GLN A 59 7.93 -24.77 12.00
N LEU A 60 9.09 -24.39 11.48
CA LEU A 60 9.35 -23.03 11.00
C LEU A 60 8.39 -22.68 9.85
N LEU A 61 8.23 -23.56 8.86
CA LEU A 61 7.28 -23.36 7.76
C LEU A 61 5.83 -23.32 8.24
N GLY A 62 5.47 -24.11 9.26
CA GLY A 62 4.13 -24.09 9.85
C GLY A 62 3.78 -22.79 10.58
N VAL A 63 4.77 -22.12 11.20
CA VAL A 63 4.56 -20.86 11.94
C VAL A 63 4.70 -19.64 11.05
N PHE A 64 5.77 -19.59 10.25
CA PHE A 64 6.11 -18.41 9.45
C PHE A 64 5.55 -18.48 8.03
N SER A 65 4.89 -19.58 7.63
CA SER A 65 4.41 -19.77 6.26
C SER A 65 5.53 -19.58 5.23
N ASN A 66 5.18 -19.29 3.98
CA ASN A 66 6.10 -18.94 2.91
C ASN A 66 6.47 -17.44 2.98
N ILE A 67 7.04 -16.99 4.10
CA ILE A 67 7.26 -15.55 4.37
C ILE A 67 8.10 -14.84 3.30
N GLN A 68 9.07 -15.53 2.69
CA GLN A 68 9.86 -14.94 1.60
C GLN A 68 8.98 -14.60 0.39
N GLU A 69 8.10 -15.52 -0.01
CA GLU A 69 7.21 -15.32 -1.15
C GLU A 69 6.24 -14.16 -0.90
N LEU A 70 5.78 -14.00 0.35
CA LEU A 70 4.92 -12.87 0.73
C LEU A 70 5.66 -11.53 0.65
N ILE A 71 6.93 -11.47 1.08
CA ILE A 71 7.76 -10.28 0.95
C ILE A 71 7.95 -9.93 -0.53
N ASP A 72 8.36 -10.90 -1.35
CA ASP A 72 8.61 -10.68 -2.78
C ASP A 72 7.34 -10.21 -3.52
N LEU A 73 6.18 -10.78 -3.17
CA LEU A 73 4.88 -10.37 -3.72
C LEU A 73 4.50 -8.94 -3.31
N ASN A 74 4.68 -8.59 -2.03
CA ASN A 74 4.37 -7.26 -1.51
C ASN A 74 5.30 -6.19 -2.13
N GLU A 75 6.60 -6.47 -2.25
CA GLU A 75 7.57 -5.56 -2.88
C GLU A 75 7.20 -5.28 -4.33
N ASN A 76 6.93 -6.31 -5.13
CA ASN A 76 6.50 -6.15 -6.52
C ASN A 76 5.15 -5.42 -6.61
N PHE A 77 4.21 -5.69 -5.70
CA PHE A 77 2.93 -4.99 -5.69
C PHE A 77 3.09 -3.51 -5.36
N LEU A 78 3.92 -3.16 -4.39
CA LEU A 78 4.24 -1.78 -4.04
C LEU A 78 4.91 -1.01 -5.16
N GLU A 79 5.85 -1.65 -5.87
CA GLU A 79 6.49 -1.06 -7.05
C GLU A 79 5.45 -0.68 -8.11
N ILE A 80 4.55 -1.62 -8.45
CA ILE A 80 3.46 -1.38 -9.40
C ILE A 80 2.53 -0.24 -8.92
N LEU A 81 2.15 -0.23 -7.64
CA LEU A 81 1.29 0.81 -7.09
C LEU A 81 1.95 2.19 -7.17
N GLN A 82 3.23 2.29 -6.84
CA GLN A 82 3.96 3.54 -6.89
C GLN A 82 4.09 4.05 -8.32
N GLU A 83 4.40 3.18 -9.28
CA GLU A 83 4.42 3.54 -10.69
C GLU A 83 3.07 4.08 -11.18
N GLU A 84 1.97 3.42 -10.83
CA GLU A 84 0.63 3.87 -11.25
C GLU A 84 0.24 5.21 -10.62
N ILE A 85 0.65 5.44 -9.38
CA ILE A 85 0.45 6.72 -8.70
C ILE A 85 1.25 7.82 -9.37
N ASP A 86 2.53 7.58 -9.68
CA ASP A 86 3.40 8.53 -10.36
C ASP A 86 2.87 8.84 -11.76
N ARG A 87 2.48 7.81 -12.52
CA ARG A 87 1.78 7.96 -13.81
C ARG A 87 0.53 8.82 -13.71
N ALA A 88 -0.28 8.62 -12.66
CA ALA A 88 -1.50 9.39 -12.45
C ALA A 88 -1.20 10.86 -12.10
N PHE A 89 -0.14 11.14 -11.33
CA PHE A 89 0.26 12.51 -11.01
C PHE A 89 0.88 13.24 -12.21
N ASP A 90 1.71 12.57 -13.00
CA ASP A 90 2.32 13.14 -14.20
C ASP A 90 1.27 13.51 -15.25
N GLN A 91 0.23 12.69 -15.42
CA GLN A 91 -0.89 13.00 -16.31
C GLN A 91 -1.68 14.24 -15.86
N VAL A 92 -1.84 14.43 -14.55
CA VAL A 92 -2.50 15.63 -14.00
C VAL A 92 -1.63 16.87 -14.24
N GLN A 93 -0.31 16.77 -14.04
CA GLN A 93 0.62 17.87 -14.28
C GLN A 93 0.66 18.26 -15.78
N MET A 94 0.73 17.27 -16.68
CA MET A 94 0.68 17.48 -18.14
C MET A 94 -0.63 18.16 -18.59
N LEU A 95 -1.77 17.78 -18.03
CA LEU A 95 -3.06 18.43 -18.32
C LEU A 95 -3.10 19.88 -17.83
N VAL A 96 -2.52 20.19 -16.67
CA VAL A 96 -2.42 21.57 -16.16
C VAL A 96 -1.56 22.44 -17.07
N PHE A 97 -0.43 21.91 -17.56
CA PHE A 97 0.41 22.61 -18.54
C PHE A 97 -0.28 22.82 -19.90
N SER A 98 -1.16 21.89 -20.30
CA SER A 98 -1.90 21.97 -21.57
C SER A 98 -3.05 22.98 -21.53
N VAL A 99 -3.61 23.27 -20.34
CA VAL A 99 -4.77 24.16 -20.16
C VAL A 99 -4.36 25.60 -19.79
N GLY A 100 -3.09 25.83 -19.46
CA GLY A 100 -2.56 27.16 -19.14
C GLY A 100 -1.32 27.52 -19.94
N LEU A 101 -1.53 28.08 -21.14
CA LEU A 101 -0.87 29.28 -21.70
C LEU A 101 -1.16 29.36 -23.21
N ASP A 102 -2.23 30.07 -23.56
CA ASP A 102 -2.33 31.00 -24.69
C ASP A 102 -3.05 32.27 -24.17
#